data_AF-A0A094IW95-F1
#
_entry.id   AF-A0A094IW95-F1
#
_cell.length_a   1.000
_cell.length_b   1.000
_cell.length_c   1.000
_cell.angle_alpha   90.00
_cell.angle_beta   90.00
_cell.angle_gamma   90.00
#
_symmetry.space_group_name_H-M   'P 1'
#
loop_
_entity.id
_entity.type
_entity.pdbx_description
1 polymer ?
#
loop_
_entity_poly.entity_id
_entity_poly.type
_entity_poly.pdbx_seq_one_letter_code
_entity_poly.pdbx_strand_id
1 'polypeptide(L)'
;MIAVDMAIPGWEFRLMGENHSRTIWQITAPSVPQIAPLTEYLDCVLQQQMGAIWICAAGDDLWLFQRDDTGYWLTRTKVRPPAASGNHYPDWLGQLLYDTASDGFGLAIFLSSRSATQVWQFLKLRFAYREPRLKEVQHGQFHILLQAPRQDILVLRQAADYIVVLLSNQPSAE
;
A
#
# COMPACT_ATOMS: atom_id res chain seq x y z
N MET A 1 -10.73 -18.35 14.99
CA MET A 1 -11.18 -16.96 14.86
C MET A 1 -10.33 -16.16 15.84
N ILE A 2 -9.22 -15.58 15.36
CA ILE A 2 -8.36 -14.75 16.20
C ILE A 2 -8.82 -13.33 15.93
N ALA A 3 -9.75 -12.84 16.76
CA ALA A 3 -10.01 -11.41 16.82
C ALA A 3 -8.69 -10.77 17.27
N VAL A 4 -8.09 -9.97 16.39
CA VAL A 4 -7.05 -9.05 16.85
C VAL A 4 -7.80 -8.02 17.68
N ASP A 5 -7.65 -8.05 18.99
CA ASP A 5 -8.19 -7.04 19.91
C ASP A 5 -7.39 -5.74 19.73
N MET A 6 -7.58 -5.09 18.58
CA MET A 6 -7.18 -3.70 18.38
C MET A 6 -8.13 -2.83 19.19
N ALA A 7 -7.66 -2.40 20.35
CA ALA A 7 -8.38 -1.50 21.24
C ALA A 7 -7.83 -0.08 21.09
N ILE A 8 -8.21 0.61 20.01
CA ILE A 8 -7.96 2.05 19.87
C ILE A 8 -9.16 2.79 20.48
N PRO A 9 -8.96 3.64 21.50
CA PRO A 9 -10.07 4.33 22.16
C PRO A 9 -10.96 5.10 21.19
N GLY A 10 -12.27 4.82 21.25
CA GLY A 10 -13.28 5.45 20.39
C GLY A 10 -13.38 4.89 18.97
N TRP A 11 -12.61 3.85 18.62
CA TRP A 11 -12.76 3.15 17.35
C TRP A 11 -13.45 1.81 17.57
N GLU A 12 -14.42 1.52 16.71
CA GLU A 12 -15.07 0.23 16.61
C GLU A 12 -14.67 -0.43 15.28
N PHE A 13 -14.13 -1.65 15.36
CA PHE A 13 -13.69 -2.40 14.21
C PHE A 13 -14.72 -3.47 13.86
N ARG A 14 -15.36 -3.33 12.70
CA ARG A 14 -16.25 -4.35 12.16
C ARG A 14 -15.49 -5.19 11.15
N LEU A 15 -15.39 -6.51 11.38
CA LEU A 15 -14.77 -7.43 10.43
C LEU A 15 -15.64 -7.53 9.17
N MET A 16 -15.04 -7.25 8.01
CA MET A 16 -15.70 -7.26 6.71
C MET A 16 -15.26 -8.44 5.84
N GLY A 17 -14.03 -8.92 6.02
CA GLY A 17 -13.54 -10.11 5.35
C GLY A 17 -12.22 -10.60 5.93
N GLU A 18 -12.01 -11.91 5.92
CA GLU A 18 -10.78 -12.54 6.37
C GLU A 18 -10.45 -13.74 5.49
N ASN A 19 -9.17 -13.88 5.15
CA ASN A 19 -8.61 -15.10 4.58
C ASN A 19 -7.20 -15.33 5.15
N HIS A 20 -6.47 -16.30 4.59
CA HIS A 20 -5.16 -16.71 5.10
C HIS A 20 -4.07 -15.62 5.03
N SER A 21 -4.21 -14.66 4.12
CA SER A 21 -3.22 -13.60 3.82
C SER A 21 -3.73 -12.20 4.14
N ARG A 22 -5.04 -12.00 4.30
CA ARG A 22 -5.65 -10.68 4.38
C ARG A 22 -6.81 -10.64 5.36
N THR A 23 -6.89 -9.56 6.12
CA THR A 23 -8.02 -9.25 7.00
C THR A 23 -8.44 -7.80 6.76
N ILE A 24 -9.74 -7.55 6.61
CA ILE A 24 -10.31 -6.25 6.30
C ILE A 24 -11.34 -5.88 7.37
N TRP A 25 -11.19 -4.69 7.94
CA TRP A 25 -12.12 -4.09 8.88
C TRP A 25 -12.66 -2.78 8.35
N GLN A 26 -13.94 -2.52 8.62
CA GLN A 26 -14.52 -1.18 8.54
C GLN A 26 -14.43 -0.54 9.92
N ILE A 27 -13.98 0.70 9.97
CA ILE A 27 -13.82 1.46 11.22
C ILE A 27 -15.01 2.42 11.37
N THR A 28 -15.67 2.34 12.52
CA THR A 28 -16.65 3.32 12.97
C THR A 28 -16.05 4.11 14.14
N ALA A 29 -16.14 5.44 14.10
CA ALA A 29 -15.64 6.31 15.16
C ALA A 29 -16.55 7.53 15.31
N PRO A 30 -16.68 8.11 16.52
CA PRO A 30 -17.52 9.28 16.77
C PRO A 30 -16.97 10.56 16.13
N SER A 31 -15.69 10.55 15.73
CA SER A 31 -15.00 11.63 15.03
C SER A 31 -14.09 11.05 13.95
N VAL A 32 -13.56 11.92 13.08
CA VAL A 32 -12.57 11.52 12.06
C VAL A 32 -11.40 10.76 12.73
N PRO A 33 -11.16 9.49 12.36
CA PRO A 33 -10.06 8.68 12.87
C PRO A 33 -8.70 9.39 12.67
N GLN A 34 -7.92 9.50 13.73
CA GLN A 34 -6.55 10.01 13.69
C GLN A 34 -5.57 8.86 13.48
N ILE A 35 -4.59 8.99 12.59
CA ILE A 35 -3.64 7.91 12.29
C ILE A 35 -2.64 7.67 13.44
N ALA A 36 -2.29 8.71 14.20
CA ALA A 36 -1.25 8.63 15.23
C ALA A 36 -1.47 7.50 16.26
N PRO A 37 -2.67 7.34 16.87
CA PRO A 37 -2.95 6.21 17.76
C PRO A 37 -2.75 4.83 17.12
N LEU A 38 -3.09 4.69 15.83
CA LEU A 38 -2.89 3.44 15.09
C LEU A 38 -1.40 3.16 14.88
N THR A 39 -0.62 4.19 14.58
CA THR A 39 0.83 4.03 14.39
C THR A 39 1.57 3.65 15.66
N GLU A 40 1.18 4.24 16.79
CA GLU A 40 1.76 3.94 18.09
C GLU A 40 1.41 2.51 18.51
N TYR A 41 0.16 2.07 18.27
CA TYR A 41 -0.27 0.72 18.58
C TYR A 41 0.46 -0.34 17.75
N LEU A 42 0.68 -0.08 16.46
CA LEU A 42 1.28 -1.04 15.52
C LEU A 42 2.81 -1.04 15.52
N ASP A 43 3.47 -0.09 16.21
CA ASP A 43 4.92 0.13 16.14
C ASP A 43 5.44 0.19 14.69
N CYS A 44 4.80 1.05 13.90
CA CYS A 44 5.02 1.13 12.46
C CYS A 44 6.45 1.56 12.11
N VAL A 45 7.18 0.69 11.43
CA VAL A 45 8.56 0.95 10.94
C VAL A 45 8.55 1.84 9.70
N LEU A 46 7.45 1.83 8.97
CA LEU A 46 7.24 2.56 7.72
C LEU A 46 5.92 3.29 7.79
N GLN A 47 5.89 4.55 7.39
CA GLN A 47 4.66 5.33 7.35
C GLN A 47 4.66 6.18 6.10
N GLN A 48 3.62 6.03 5.28
CA GLN A 48 3.42 6.91 4.15
C GLN A 48 1.95 7.28 4.03
N GLN A 49 1.69 8.57 3.87
CA GLN A 49 0.39 9.08 3.49
C GLN A 49 0.39 9.52 2.02
N MET A 50 -0.66 9.11 1.30
CA MET A 50 -0.92 9.48 -0.09
C MET A 50 -2.41 9.79 -0.25
N GLY A 51 -2.78 11.07 -0.13
CA GLY A 51 -4.17 11.49 -0.13
C GLY A 51 -4.95 10.86 1.03
N ALA A 52 -5.97 10.05 0.68
CA ALA A 52 -6.84 9.34 1.62
C ALA A 52 -6.30 7.97 2.07
N ILE A 53 -5.09 7.61 1.65
CA ILE A 53 -4.48 6.32 1.91
C ILE A 53 -3.26 6.50 2.81
N TRP A 54 -3.14 5.60 3.77
CA TRP A 54 -2.01 5.49 4.65
C TRP A 54 -1.52 4.05 4.71
N ILE A 55 -0.21 3.88 4.62
CA ILE A 55 0.45 2.57 4.56
C ILE A 55 1.46 2.46 5.70
N CYS A 56 1.43 1.32 6.39
CA CYS A 56 2.41 0.94 7.39
C CYS A 56 2.87 -0.50 7.27
N ALA A 57 4.16 -0.71 7.51
CA ALA A 57 4.72 -2.04 7.72
C ALA A 57 5.02 -2.25 9.21
N ALA A 58 4.54 -3.35 9.76
CA ALA A 58 4.77 -3.78 11.14
C ALA A 58 5.08 -5.29 11.16
N GLY A 59 6.34 -5.65 11.39
CA GLY A 59 6.81 -7.03 11.30
C GLY A 59 6.62 -7.63 9.90
N ASP A 60 5.92 -8.77 9.82
CA ASP A 60 5.58 -9.47 8.58
C ASP A 60 4.21 -9.05 8.00
N ASP A 61 3.60 -8.01 8.57
CA ASP A 61 2.30 -7.49 8.13
C ASP A 61 2.43 -6.09 7.52
N LEU A 62 1.62 -5.87 6.49
CA LEU A 62 1.38 -4.59 5.86
C LEU A 62 -0.03 -4.13 6.21
N TRP A 63 -0.12 -2.95 6.80
CA TRP A 63 -1.34 -2.28 7.19
C TRP A 63 -1.65 -1.16 6.21
N LEU A 64 -2.89 -1.15 5.74
CA LEU A 64 -3.42 -0.14 4.83
C LEU A 64 -4.64 0.48 5.50
N PHE A 65 -4.54 1.75 5.87
CA PHE A 65 -5.67 2.55 6.28
C PHE A 65 -6.11 3.40 5.09
N GLN A 66 -7.39 3.34 4.72
CA GLN A 66 -7.91 4.11 3.61
C GLN A 66 -9.27 4.70 3.94
N ARG A 67 -9.57 5.85 3.34
CA ARG A 67 -10.88 6.48 3.36
C ARG A 67 -11.47 6.50 1.96
N ASP A 68 -12.72 6.08 1.85
CA ASP A 68 -13.56 6.26 0.66
C ASP A 68 -14.89 6.94 1.05
N ASP A 69 -15.82 7.01 0.11
CA ASP A 69 -17.15 7.61 0.31
C ASP A 69 -18.03 6.81 1.29
N THR A 70 -17.72 5.52 1.50
CA THR A 70 -18.48 4.62 2.37
C THR A 70 -17.93 4.56 3.80
N GLY A 71 -16.70 5.02 4.02
CA GLY A 71 -16.14 5.19 5.35
C GLY A 71 -14.63 4.97 5.42
N TYR A 72 -14.19 4.50 6.59
CA TYR A 72 -12.80 4.22 6.89
C TYR A 72 -12.56 2.73 6.94
N TRP A 73 -11.45 2.30 6.34
CA TRP A 73 -11.11 0.89 6.21
C TRP A 73 -9.70 0.66 6.68
N LEU A 74 -9.51 -0.46 7.36
CA LEU A 74 -8.21 -0.97 7.74
C LEU A 74 -8.04 -2.35 7.12
N THR A 75 -6.94 -2.56 6.41
CA THR A 75 -6.60 -3.85 5.85
C THR A 75 -5.24 -4.28 6.39
N ARG A 76 -5.16 -5.49 6.92
CA ARG A 76 -3.90 -6.17 7.21
C ARG A 76 -3.62 -7.18 6.13
N THR A 77 -2.43 -7.16 5.56
CA THR A 77 -1.97 -8.10 4.54
C THR A 77 -0.64 -8.70 4.98
N LYS A 78 -0.51 -10.02 5.02
CA LYS A 78 0.77 -10.68 5.25
C LYS A 78 1.71 -10.41 4.08
N VAL A 79 2.92 -9.96 4.36
CA VAL A 79 3.94 -9.62 3.35
C VAL A 79 4.43 -10.86 2.60
N ARG A 80 4.43 -12.03 3.24
CA ARG A 80 4.80 -13.31 2.61
C ARG A 80 3.62 -14.27 2.63
N PRO A 81 2.57 -14.02 1.82
CA PRO A 81 1.46 -14.94 1.75
C PRO A 81 1.91 -16.24 1.07
N PRO A 82 1.27 -17.39 1.36
CA PRO A 82 1.48 -18.61 0.59
C PRO A 82 1.27 -18.31 -0.90
N ALA A 83 2.06 -18.96 -1.76
CA ALA A 83 2.18 -18.65 -3.19
C ALA A 83 0.80 -18.44 -3.84
N ALA A 84 0.51 -17.19 -4.24
CA ALA A 84 -0.69 -16.87 -5.00
C ALA A 84 -0.49 -17.27 -6.46
N SER A 85 -1.43 -18.03 -7.03
CA SER A 85 -1.39 -18.46 -8.43
C SER A 85 -1.87 -17.34 -9.33
N GLY A 86 -0.95 -16.79 -10.14
CA GLY A 86 -1.26 -15.90 -11.26
C GLY A 86 -1.15 -14.40 -10.91
N ASN A 87 -0.07 -13.76 -11.35
CA ASN A 87 0.02 -12.30 -11.40
C ASN A 87 -0.14 -11.84 -12.85
N HIS A 88 -1.11 -10.95 -13.09
CA HIS A 88 -1.22 -10.19 -14.34
C HIS A 88 -0.21 -9.02 -14.40
N TYR A 89 0.55 -8.81 -13.33
CA TYR A 89 1.52 -7.73 -13.23
C TYR A 89 2.90 -8.13 -13.76
N PRO A 90 3.66 -7.15 -14.28
CA PRO A 90 5.04 -7.40 -14.68
C PRO A 90 5.91 -7.91 -13.52
N ASP A 91 6.65 -8.99 -13.76
CA ASP A 91 7.59 -9.62 -12.80
C ASP A 91 8.64 -8.66 -12.23
N TRP A 92 8.85 -7.50 -12.86
CA TRP A 92 9.81 -6.51 -12.37
C TRP A 92 9.33 -5.76 -11.12
N LEU A 93 8.03 -5.75 -10.84
CA LEU A 93 7.48 -5.16 -9.62
C LEU A 93 7.64 -6.10 -8.43
N GLY A 94 7.69 -7.42 -8.68
CA GLY A 94 7.76 -8.45 -7.65
C GLY A 94 6.41 -9.16 -7.44
N GLN A 95 6.23 -9.73 -6.26
CA GLN A 95 5.03 -10.46 -5.88
C GLN A 95 3.93 -9.47 -5.45
N LEU A 96 2.76 -9.52 -6.10
CA LEU A 96 1.60 -8.78 -5.65
C LEU A 96 1.15 -9.23 -4.25
N LEU A 97 1.01 -8.26 -3.35
CA LEU A 97 0.47 -8.43 -1.99
C LEU A 97 -0.98 -7.97 -1.91
N TYR A 98 -1.27 -6.83 -2.54
CA TYR A 98 -2.57 -6.18 -2.48
C TYR A 98 -2.85 -5.47 -3.79
N ASP A 99 -4.07 -5.56 -4.28
CA ASP A 99 -4.57 -4.82 -5.43
C ASP A 99 -6.02 -4.43 -5.16
N THR A 100 -6.36 -3.19 -5.50
CA THR A 100 -7.72 -2.69 -5.52
C THR A 100 -7.84 -1.58 -6.55
N ALA A 101 -9.04 -1.47 -7.13
CA ALA A 101 -9.42 -0.35 -7.95
C ALA A 101 -10.79 0.16 -7.48
N SER A 102 -10.88 1.46 -7.17
CA SER A 102 -12.13 2.15 -6.81
C SER A 102 -12.10 3.55 -7.38
N ASP A 103 -13.24 4.04 -7.90
CA ASP A 103 -13.49 5.45 -8.21
C ASP A 103 -12.37 6.16 -9.00
N GLY A 104 -11.93 5.56 -10.10
CA GLY A 104 -10.87 6.15 -10.96
C GLY A 104 -9.49 6.11 -10.32
N PHE A 105 -9.30 5.30 -9.28
CA PHE A 105 -8.03 5.11 -8.61
C PHE A 105 -7.68 3.63 -8.49
N GLY A 106 -6.43 3.30 -8.76
CA GLY A 106 -5.88 1.95 -8.59
C GLY A 106 -4.72 1.97 -7.61
N LEU A 107 -4.74 1.06 -6.64
CA LEU A 107 -3.66 0.81 -5.70
C LEU A 107 -3.21 -0.63 -5.84
N ALA A 108 -1.94 -0.83 -6.16
CA ALA A 108 -1.30 -2.13 -6.12
C ALA A 108 -0.03 -2.08 -5.28
N ILE A 109 0.17 -3.08 -4.43
CA ILE A 109 1.32 -3.19 -3.53
C ILE A 109 2.05 -4.50 -3.79
N PHE A 110 3.37 -4.42 -3.95
CA PHE A 110 4.23 -5.55 -4.29
C PHE A 110 5.34 -5.72 -3.26
N LEU A 111 5.70 -6.98 -3.00
CA LEU A 111 6.97 -7.35 -2.39
C LEU A 111 8.00 -7.60 -3.48
N SER A 112 9.07 -6.83 -3.47
CA SER A 112 10.14 -6.88 -4.45
C SER A 112 11.48 -7.21 -3.80
N SER A 113 12.21 -8.15 -4.39
CA SER A 113 13.63 -8.34 -4.09
C SER A 113 14.53 -7.32 -4.80
N ARG A 114 13.95 -6.43 -5.61
CA ARG A 114 14.67 -5.42 -6.40
C ARG A 114 14.84 -4.14 -5.60
N SER A 115 16.05 -3.61 -5.60
CA SER A 115 16.35 -2.30 -5.02
C SER A 115 15.60 -1.17 -5.73
N ALA A 116 15.43 -0.04 -5.03
CA ALA A 116 14.88 1.18 -5.61
C ALA A 116 15.61 1.62 -6.88
N THR A 117 16.94 1.49 -6.91
CA THR A 117 17.76 1.78 -8.10
C THR A 117 17.41 0.87 -9.29
N GLN A 118 17.21 -0.43 -9.06
CA GLN A 118 16.82 -1.36 -10.11
C GLN A 118 15.41 -1.04 -10.61
N VAL A 119 14.45 -0.86 -9.70
CA VAL A 119 13.06 -0.44 -10.03
C VAL A 119 13.08 0.82 -10.89
N TRP A 120 13.86 1.82 -10.49
CA TRP A 120 14.04 3.06 -11.24
C TRP A 120 14.62 2.84 -12.65
N GLN A 121 15.65 2.01 -12.80
CA GLN A 121 16.23 1.69 -14.10
C GLN A 121 15.21 1.00 -15.02
N PHE A 122 14.42 0.06 -14.50
CA PHE A 122 13.34 -0.57 -15.27
C PHE A 122 12.29 0.44 -15.73
N LEU A 123 11.88 1.35 -14.83
CA LEU A 123 10.92 2.39 -15.16
C LEU A 123 11.44 3.36 -16.22
N LYS A 124 12.71 3.79 -16.13
CA LYS A 124 13.35 4.62 -17.15
C LYS A 124 13.35 3.97 -18.52
N LEU A 125 13.65 2.68 -18.59
CA LEU A 125 13.71 1.95 -19.87
C LEU A 125 12.31 1.72 -20.46
N ARG A 126 11.36 1.27 -19.64
CA ARG A 126 10.01 0.89 -20.11
C ARG A 126 9.11 2.09 -20.37
N PHE A 127 9.27 3.16 -19.59
CA PHE A 127 8.39 4.32 -19.59
C PHE A 127 9.17 5.61 -19.88
N ALA A 128 10.23 5.55 -20.69
CA ALA A 128 11.04 6.73 -21.05
C ALA A 128 10.18 7.91 -21.55
N TYR A 129 9.16 7.62 -22.34
CA TYR A 129 8.22 8.60 -22.90
C TYR A 129 7.33 9.28 -21.85
N ARG A 130 7.24 8.73 -20.64
CA ARG A 130 6.46 9.28 -19.52
C ARG A 130 7.28 10.19 -18.62
N GLU A 131 8.49 10.56 -19.04
CA GLU A 131 9.42 11.43 -18.31
C GLU A 131 9.51 11.08 -16.81
N PRO A 132 9.94 9.86 -16.48
CA PRO A 132 9.94 9.39 -15.10
C PRO A 132 10.82 10.31 -14.26
N ARG A 133 10.37 10.63 -13.04
CA ARG A 133 11.12 11.47 -12.08
C ARG A 133 11.30 10.72 -10.78
N LEU A 134 12.52 10.72 -10.23
CA LEU A 134 12.85 10.08 -8.96
C LEU A 134 13.16 11.16 -7.92
N LYS A 135 12.60 11.01 -6.72
CA LYS A 135 12.90 11.81 -5.54
C LYS A 135 13.05 10.89 -4.33
N GLU A 136 14.15 11.02 -3.59
CA GLU A 136 14.24 10.42 -2.26
C GLU A 136 13.45 11.30 -1.28
N VAL A 137 12.48 10.70 -0.59
CA VAL A 137 11.59 11.42 0.34
C VAL A 137 12.14 11.34 1.76
N GLN A 138 12.65 10.17 2.12
CA GLN A 138 13.35 9.86 3.36
C GLN A 138 14.41 8.80 3.07
N HIS A 139 15.33 8.57 4.00
CA HIS A 139 16.42 7.61 3.80
C HIS A 139 15.86 6.21 3.46
N GLY A 140 16.15 5.72 2.25
CA GLY A 140 15.67 4.42 1.78
C GLY A 140 14.19 4.39 1.33
N GLN A 141 13.54 5.54 1.24
CA GLN A 141 12.19 5.73 0.72
C GLN A 141 12.21 6.63 -0.51
N PHE A 142 11.78 6.08 -1.63
CA PHE A 142 11.85 6.73 -2.93
C PHE A 142 10.47 6.92 -3.52
N HIS A 143 10.23 8.09 -4.08
CA HIS A 143 9.05 8.42 -4.85
C HIS A 143 9.42 8.60 -6.32
N ILE A 144 8.80 7.79 -7.16
CA ILE A 144 8.93 7.84 -8.60
C ILE A 144 7.59 8.28 -9.19
N LEU A 145 7.63 9.31 -10.02
CA LEU A 145 6.45 9.86 -10.68
C LEU A 145 6.56 9.61 -12.18
N LEU A 146 5.53 8.98 -12.76
CA LEU A 146 5.35 8.88 -14.21
C LEU A 146 4.29 9.89 -14.67
N GLN A 147 4.58 10.61 -15.74
CA GLN A 147 3.64 11.56 -16.37
C GLN A 147 2.77 10.86 -17.42
N ALA A 148 1.60 11.45 -17.72
CA ALA A 148 0.70 11.09 -18.83
C ALA A 148 0.46 9.56 -19.06
N PRO A 149 -0.49 8.90 -18.35
CA PRO A 149 -1.26 9.43 -17.22
C PRO A 149 -0.38 9.60 -15.97
N ARG A 150 -0.84 10.34 -14.97
CA ARG A 150 -0.08 10.45 -13.72
C ARG A 150 -0.10 9.11 -12.97
N GLN A 151 1.07 8.62 -12.57
CA GLN A 151 1.20 7.44 -11.71
C GLN A 151 2.28 7.68 -10.67
N ASP A 152 1.92 7.54 -9.41
CA ASP A 152 2.80 7.71 -8.27
C ASP A 152 3.27 6.31 -7.82
N ILE A 153 4.59 6.14 -7.74
CA ILE A 153 5.22 4.87 -7.39
C ILE A 153 6.10 5.11 -6.18
N LEU A 154 5.88 4.39 -5.10
CA LEU A 154 6.76 4.43 -3.94
C LEU A 154 7.54 3.15 -3.82
N VAL A 155 8.81 3.29 -3.45
CA VAL A 155 9.69 2.16 -3.17
C VAL A 155 10.25 2.34 -1.77
N LEU A 156 9.92 1.41 -0.89
CA LEU A 156 10.12 1.51 0.55
C LEU A 156 10.93 0.29 1.00
N ARG A 157 12.07 0.49 1.65
CA ARG A 157 12.88 -0.63 2.14
C ARG A 157 12.26 -1.25 3.39
N GLN A 158 12.02 -2.56 3.38
CA GLN A 158 11.55 -3.34 4.53
C GLN A 158 12.49 -4.52 4.78
N ALA A 159 13.34 -4.39 5.80
CA ALA A 159 14.39 -5.36 6.11
C ALA A 159 15.33 -5.65 4.90
N ALA A 160 15.24 -6.86 4.32
CA ALA A 160 16.03 -7.30 3.17
C ALA A 160 15.32 -7.08 1.82
N ASP A 161 14.00 -6.82 1.85
CA ASP A 161 13.16 -6.67 0.67
C ASP A 161 12.70 -5.21 0.50
N TYR A 162 11.96 -4.93 -0.57
CA TYR A 162 11.36 -3.64 -0.86
C TYR A 162 9.86 -3.79 -1.07
N ILE A 163 9.08 -2.86 -0.52
CA ILE A 163 7.68 -2.69 -0.84
C ILE A 163 7.57 -1.68 -1.97
N VAL A 164 6.92 -2.07 -3.05
CA VAL A 164 6.59 -1.17 -4.17
C VAL A 164 5.10 -0.88 -4.14
N VAL A 165 4.73 0.39 -3.98
CA VAL A 165 3.34 0.85 -4.00
C VAL A 165 3.12 1.58 -5.33
N LEU A 166 2.16 1.11 -6.11
CA LEU A 166 1.70 1.77 -7.33
C LEU A 166 0.35 2.41 -7.07
N LEU A 167 0.29 3.72 -7.28
CA LEU A 167 -0.95 4.47 -7.34
C LEU A 167 -1.15 5.00 -8.74
N SER A 168 -2.22 4.57 -9.38
CA SER A 168 -2.61 5.06 -10.70
C SER A 168 -3.94 5.79 -10.61
N ASN A 169 -4.00 6.99 -11.17
CA ASN A 169 -5.30 7.55 -11.55
C ASN A 169 -5.75 6.81 -12.82
N GLN A 170 -6.74 5.94 -12.68
CA GLN A 170 -7.44 5.36 -13.82
C GLN A 170 -8.37 6.45 -14.36
N PRO A 171 -8.27 6.83 -15.64
CA PRO A 171 -9.33 7.65 -16.22
C PRO A 171 -10.65 6.89 -16.07
N SER A 172 -11.67 7.54 -15.51
CA SER A 172 -13.04 7.03 -15.58
C SER A 172 -13.34 6.71 -17.04
N ALA A 173 -13.74 5.46 -17.32
CA ALA A 173 -14.23 5.12 -18.64
C ALA A 173 -15.51 5.94 -18.89
N GLU A 174 -15.37 7.02 -19.66
CA GLU A 174 -16.50 7.79 -20.22
C GLU A 174 -17.15 7.01 -21.37
#